data_AF-A0A848VV30-F1
#
_entry.id   AF-A0A848VV30-F1
#
_cell.length_a   1.000
_cell.length_b   1.000
_cell.length_c   1.000
_cell.angle_alpha   90.00
_cell.angle_beta   90.00
_cell.angle_gamma   90.00
#
_symmetry.space_group_name_H-M   'P 1'
#
loop_
_entity.id
_entity.type
_entity.pdbx_description
1 polymer ?
#
loop_
_entity_poly.entity_id
_entity_poly.type
_entity_poly.pdbx_seq_one_letter_code
_entity_poly.pdbx_strand_id
1 'polypeptide(L)'
;TAQGKPFTPAGFTNWFRDMVREAKLPDGLSPHGLRKATCRRLAEAGCSPHEIMAISGHKTLSEVTRYTDAANRQKLAKRAMDSFGKIETGTKIVKPGRKV
;
A
#
# COMPACT_ATOMS: atom_id res chain seq x y z
N THR A 1 12.53 21.60 -15.18
CA THR A 1 13.96 21.28 -14.90
C THR A 1 14.74 22.58 -15.04
N ALA A 2 15.99 22.65 -14.57
CA ALA A 2 16.80 23.88 -14.65
C ALA A 2 16.93 24.48 -16.07
N GLN A 3 16.58 23.73 -17.12
CA GLN A 3 16.70 24.10 -18.53
C GLN A 3 15.35 24.16 -19.27
N GLY A 4 14.22 24.12 -18.56
CA GLY A 4 12.88 24.19 -19.15
C GLY A 4 12.42 22.96 -19.96
N LYS A 5 13.30 21.98 -20.21
CA LYS A 5 13.00 20.75 -20.98
C LYS A 5 12.72 19.56 -20.05
N PRO A 6 11.86 18.59 -20.44
CA PRO A 6 11.70 17.35 -19.69
C PRO A 6 13.04 16.60 -19.54
N PHE A 7 13.23 15.92 -18.42
CA PHE A 7 14.39 15.04 -18.26
C PHE A 7 14.28 13.83 -19.20
N THR A 8 15.42 13.35 -19.68
CA THR A 8 15.51 11.97 -20.17
C THR A 8 15.38 11.00 -18.99
N PRO A 9 14.99 9.72 -19.20
CA PRO A 9 14.88 8.75 -18.11
C PRO A 9 16.17 8.60 -17.28
N ALA A 10 17.31 8.56 -17.97
CA ALA A 10 18.63 8.52 -17.33
C ALA A 10 18.95 9.85 -16.62
N GLY A 11 18.66 10.99 -17.26
CA GLY A 11 18.89 12.31 -16.68
C GLY A 11 18.11 12.53 -15.38
N PHE A 12 16.85 12.09 -15.32
CA PHE A 12 16.04 12.15 -14.11
C PHE A 12 16.62 11.30 -12.98
N THR A 13 17.10 10.10 -13.30
CA THR A 13 17.68 9.19 -12.29
C THR A 13 18.99 9.76 -11.74
N ASN A 14 19.83 10.35 -12.58
CA ASN A 14 21.07 10.99 -12.15
C ASN A 14 20.79 12.23 -11.29
N TRP A 15 19.90 13.11 -11.74
CA TRP A 15 19.45 14.26 -10.94
C TRP A 15 18.91 13.83 -9.57
N PHE A 16 18.09 12.78 -9.50
CA PHE A 16 17.58 12.27 -8.22
C PHE A 16 18.69 11.77 -7.31
N ARG A 17 19.71 11.10 -7.85
CA ARG A 17 20.89 10.66 -7.06
C ARG A 17 21.66 11.83 -6.49
N ASP A 18 21.81 12.91 -7.26
CA ASP A 18 22.47 14.12 -6.78
C ASP A 18 21.66 14.76 -5.64
N MET A 19 20.33 14.79 -5.74
CA MET A 19 19.45 15.24 -4.65
C MET A 19 19.56 14.36 -3.40
N VAL A 20 19.65 13.04 -3.54
CA VAL A 20 19.88 12.11 -2.42
C VAL A 20 21.20 12.42 -1.71
N ARG A 21 22.27 12.65 -2.48
CA ARG A 21 23.59 13.00 -1.96
C ARG A 21 23.58 14.36 -1.25
N GLU A 22 22.95 15.36 -1.87
CA GLU A 22 22.80 16.70 -1.29
C GLU A 22 22.02 16.67 0.03
N ALA A 23 20.96 15.86 0.10
CA ALA A 23 20.18 15.62 1.31
C ALA A 23 20.91 14.76 2.36
N LYS A 24 22.15 14.30 2.10
CA LYS A 24 22.94 13.42 2.97
C LYS A 24 22.20 12.13 3.36
N LEU A 25 21.40 11.60 2.44
CA LEU A 25 20.70 10.34 2.62
C LEU A 25 21.59 9.15 2.20
N PRO A 26 21.28 7.93 2.69
CA PRO A 26 22.02 6.73 2.30
C PRO A 26 22.02 6.50 0.79
N ASP A 27 23.12 5.93 0.31
CA ASP A 27 23.23 5.50 -1.08
C ASP A 27 22.26 4.37 -1.43
N GLY A 28 21.96 4.22 -2.72
CA GLY A 28 21.05 3.19 -3.23
C GLY A 28 19.57 3.60 -3.26
N LEU A 29 19.22 4.81 -2.81
CA LEU A 29 17.88 5.37 -3.01
C LEU A 29 17.66 5.72 -4.48
N SER A 30 16.50 5.32 -5.01
CA SER A 30 16.13 5.55 -6.40
C SER A 30 14.68 5.99 -6.53
N PRO A 31 14.30 6.67 -7.63
CA PRO A 31 12.91 7.03 -7.88
C PRO A 31 11.98 5.81 -7.93
N HIS A 32 12.47 4.70 -8.49
CA HIS A 32 11.72 3.45 -8.55
C HIS A 32 11.51 2.84 -7.16
N GLY A 33 12.55 2.86 -6.31
CA GLY A 33 12.44 2.46 -4.90
C GLY A 33 11.45 3.33 -4.13
N LEU A 34 11.46 4.65 -4.37
CA LEU A 34 10.52 5.58 -3.75
C LEU A 34 9.07 5.25 -4.11
N ARG A 35 8.78 4.96 -5.39
CA ARG A 35 7.42 4.53 -5.81
C ARG A 35 6.96 3.27 -5.08
N LYS A 36 7.84 2.28 -4.89
CA LYS A 36 7.53 1.07 -4.11
C LYS A 36 7.24 1.38 -2.64
N ALA A 37 8.06 2.25 -2.05
CA ALA A 37 7.88 2.68 -0.67
C ALA A 37 6.54 3.42 -0.48
N THR A 38 6.12 4.24 -1.45
CA THR A 38 4.80 4.88 -1.43
C THR A 38 3.67 3.84 -1.45
N CYS A 39 3.72 2.85 -2.33
CA CYS A 39 2.72 1.77 -2.35
C CYS A 39 2.64 1.04 -1.01
N ARG A 40 3.80 0.74 -0.41
CA ARG A 40 3.90 0.10 0.91
C ARG A 40 3.23 0.94 2.01
N ARG A 41 3.54 2.24 2.07
CA ARG A 41 2.97 3.17 3.07
C ARG A 41 1.45 3.33 2.92
N LEU A 42 0.95 3.36 1.69
CA LEU A 42 -0.50 3.40 1.45
C LEU A 42 -1.19 2.12 1.92
N ALA A 43 -0.58 0.95 1.71
CA ALA A 43 -1.10 -0.30 2.24
C ALA A 43 -1.13 -0.32 3.78
N GLU A 44 -0.07 0.19 4.43
CA GLU A 44 -0.02 0.33 5.90
C GLU A 44 -1.11 1.29 6.42
N ALA A 45 -1.35 2.39 5.69
CA ALA A 45 -2.47 3.30 5.95
C ALA A 45 -3.85 2.63 5.77
N GLY A 46 -3.92 1.50 5.05
CA GLY A 46 -5.13 0.70 4.87
C GLY A 46 -5.86 0.94 3.57
N CYS A 47 -5.22 1.61 2.61
CA CYS A 47 -5.73 1.69 1.25
C CYS A 47 -5.77 0.28 0.66
N SER A 48 -6.84 -0.01 -0.07
CA SER A 48 -7.00 -1.20 -0.88
C SER A 48 -5.98 -1.23 -2.03
N PRO A 49 -5.65 -2.41 -2.57
CA PRO A 49 -4.79 -2.52 -3.74
C PRO A 49 -5.27 -1.69 -4.95
N HIS A 50 -6.58 -1.51 -5.12
CA HIS A 50 -7.15 -0.69 -6.19
C HIS A 50 -6.91 0.81 -6.00
N GLU A 51 -7.07 1.33 -4.77
CA GLU A 51 -6.74 2.73 -4.45
C GLU A 51 -5.24 2.99 -4.66
N ILE A 52 -4.40 2.05 -4.24
CA ILE A 52 -2.96 2.14 -4.43
C ILE A 52 -2.61 2.11 -5.92
N MET A 53 -3.26 1.24 -6.71
CA MET A 53 -3.08 1.16 -8.16
C MET A 53 -3.45 2.48 -8.85
N ALA A 54 -4.55 3.11 -8.45
CA ALA A 54 -5.00 4.38 -8.99
C ALA A 54 -4.00 5.51 -8.74
N ILE A 55 -3.43 5.60 -7.52
CA ILE A 55 -2.43 6.61 -7.16
C ILE A 55 -1.09 6.32 -7.84
N SER A 56 -0.67 5.05 -7.82
CA SER A 56 0.66 4.66 -8.27
C SER A 56 0.76 4.50 -9.79
N GLY A 57 -0.35 4.38 -10.52
CA GLY A 57 -0.38 4.20 -11.98
C GLY A 57 0.16 2.86 -12.46
N HIS A 58 0.08 1.81 -11.65
CA HIS A 58 0.39 0.44 -12.13
C HIS A 58 -0.71 -0.05 -13.06
N LYS A 59 -0.35 -0.85 -14.08
CA LYS A 59 -1.32 -1.37 -15.05
C LYS A 59 -2.03 -2.61 -14.54
N THR A 60 -1.35 -3.37 -13.68
CA THR A 60 -1.89 -4.61 -13.14
C THR A 60 -1.87 -4.57 -11.62
N LEU A 61 -2.83 -5.26 -11.00
CA LEU A 61 -2.84 -5.44 -9.56
C LEU A 61 -1.62 -6.24 -9.08
N SER A 62 -1.14 -7.22 -9.85
CA SER A 62 -0.01 -8.07 -9.45
C SER A 62 1.26 -7.27 -9.11
N GLU A 63 1.52 -6.17 -9.82
CA GLU A 63 2.64 -5.27 -9.53
C GLU A 63 2.48 -4.55 -8.19
N VAL A 64 1.25 -4.13 -7.86
CA VAL A 64 0.94 -3.48 -6.57
C VAL A 64 1.00 -4.49 -5.43
N THR A 65 0.33 -5.62 -5.60
CA THR A 65 0.23 -6.73 -4.66
C THR A 65 1.61 -7.19 -4.18
N ARG A 66 2.57 -7.32 -5.11
CA ARG A 66 3.98 -7.65 -4.81
C ARG A 66 4.60 -6.75 -3.72
N TYR A 67 4.22 -5.49 -3.63
CA TYR A 67 4.77 -4.53 -2.65
C TYR A 67 3.88 -4.36 -1.41
N THR A 68 2.60 -4.71 -1.50
CA THR A 68 1.61 -4.45 -0.45
C THR A 68 1.23 -5.68 0.37
N ASP A 69 1.49 -6.89 -0.11
CA ASP A 69 1.06 -8.14 0.53
C ASP A 69 1.46 -8.27 2.00
N ALA A 70 2.74 -8.03 2.28
CA ALA A 70 3.23 -8.15 3.65
C ALA A 70 2.64 -7.06 4.59
N ALA A 71 2.26 -5.89 4.08
CA ALA A 71 1.61 -4.84 4.88
C ALA A 71 0.14 -5.18 5.12
N ASN A 72 -0.53 -5.62 4.06
CA ASN A 72 -1.96 -5.92 4.10
C ASN A 72 -2.27 -7.15 4.97
N ARG A 73 -1.41 -8.18 4.96
CA ARG A 73 -1.65 -9.43 5.70
C ARG A 73 -1.93 -9.23 7.19
N GLN A 74 -1.11 -8.43 7.89
CA GLN A 74 -1.31 -8.20 9.34
C GLN A 74 -2.62 -7.46 9.63
N LYS A 75 -2.90 -6.41 8.86
CA LYS A 75 -4.11 -5.59 9.03
C LYS A 75 -5.39 -6.35 8.65
N LEU A 76 -5.34 -7.13 7.58
CA LEU A 76 -6.43 -8.00 7.14
C LEU A 76 -6.69 -9.11 8.16
N ALA A 77 -5.66 -9.74 8.72
CA ALA A 77 -5.82 -10.73 9.78
C ALA A 77 -6.50 -10.13 11.01
N LYS A 78 -6.04 -8.96 11.48
CA LYS A 78 -6.67 -8.24 12.60
C LYS A 78 -8.14 -7.92 12.30
N ARG A 79 -8.42 -7.31 11.13
CA ARG A 79 -9.80 -6.98 10.72
C ARG A 79 -10.70 -8.21 10.62
N ALA A 80 -10.19 -9.31 10.10
CA ALA A 80 -10.95 -10.57 9.99
C ALA A 80 -11.31 -11.11 11.37
N MET A 81 -10.35 -11.17 12.31
CA MET A 81 -10.61 -11.59 13.68
C MET A 81 -11.58 -10.66 14.41
N ASP A 82 -11.42 -9.33 14.27
CA ASP A 82 -12.35 -8.34 14.83
C ASP A 82 -13.77 -8.52 14.26
N SER A 83 -13.89 -8.91 12.98
CA SER A 83 -15.17 -9.19 12.34
C SER A 83 -15.82 -10.47 12.87
N PHE A 84 -15.04 -11.53 13.11
CA PHE A 84 -15.54 -12.78 13.70
C PHE A 84 -16.09 -12.54 15.12
N GLY A 85 -15.35 -11.83 15.97
CA GLY A 85 -15.80 -11.56 17.35
C GLY A 85 -17.12 -10.77 17.43
N LYS A 86 -17.41 -9.91 16.44
CA LYS A 86 -18.68 -9.16 16.38
C LYS A 86 -19.89 -10.03 16.02
N ILE A 87 -19.70 -11.08 15.22
CA ILE A 87 -20.76 -11.99 14.79
C ILE A 87 -21.27 -12.83 15.97
N GLU A 88 -20.38 -13.26 16.87
CA GLU A 88 -20.74 -14.08 18.03
C GLU A 88 -21.60 -13.33 19.06
N THR A 89 -21.36 -12.02 19.25
CA THR A 89 -22.16 -11.20 20.17
C THR A 89 -23.54 -10.78 19.63
N GLY A 90 -23.80 -10.92 18.33
CA GLY A 90 -25.02 -10.42 17.68
C GLY A 90 -26.15 -11.45 17.52
N THR A 91 -25.85 -12.74 17.66
CA THR A 91 -26.83 -13.79 17.38
C THR A 91 -27.60 -14.14 18.66
N LYS A 92 -28.72 -13.45 18.92
CA LYS A 92 -29.68 -13.90 19.94
C LYS A 92 -30.16 -15.30 19.54
N ILE A 93 -29.70 -16.33 20.26
CA ILE A 93 -30.21 -17.71 20.15
C ILE A 93 -31.67 -17.67 20.63
N VAL A 94 -32.61 -17.50 19.70
CA VAL A 94 -34.04 -17.58 19.99
C VAL A 94 -34.39 -19.06 20.13
N LYS A 95 -34.69 -19.51 21.35
CA LYS A 95 -35.20 -20.88 21.58
C LYS A 95 -36.49 -21.05 20.78
N PRO A 96 -36.63 -22.10 19.94
CA PRO A 96 -37.89 -22.34 19.25
C PRO A 96 -38.98 -22.60 20.28
N GLY A 97 -40.04 -21.77 20.26
CA GLY A 97 -41.16 -21.88 21.19
C GLY A 97 -41.80 -23.26 21.11
N ARG A 98 -42.03 -23.87 22.27
CA ARG A 98 -42.71 -25.17 22.41
C ARG A 98 -44.11 -25.03 21.80
N LYS A 99 -44.38 -25.78 20.73
CA LYS A 99 -45.73 -25.90 20.19
C LYS A 99 -46.60 -26.60 21.24
N VAL A 100 -47.64 -25.91 21.69
CA VAL A 100 -48.76 -26.47 22.45
C VAL A 100 -49.71 -27.21 21.51
#